data_AF-A0A1W2A035-F1
#
_entry.id   AF-A0A1W2A035-F1
#
_cell.length_a   1.000
_cell.length_b   1.000
_cell.length_c   1.000
_cell.angle_alpha   90.00
_cell.angle_beta   90.00
_cell.angle_gamma   90.00
#
_symmetry.space_group_name_H-M   'P 1'
#
loop_
_entity.id
_entity.type
_entity.pdbx_description
1 polymer ?
#
loop_
_entity_poly.entity_id
_entity_poly.type
_entity_poly.pdbx_seq_one_letter_code
_entity_poly.pdbx_strand_id
1 'polypeptide(L)'
;MRPSLVYGPGGESMAFLASLAALPVRFTIRSGPVRPIAVDDLTVSIVDCLESKKPLPPILEAVGPNAMTIGDYVDGLSRWLAVGQRWKSPIALNGLMRFGRLFGQRFVNPDTAAMLARGADGDPAPLGRLTGKRFASLDKGLARHPATKADRIAAIVKPWIEALAPALGLFWIVTGVISIAAHENGLSLLASAGITGGVAIALILAGGALDVALGLMTFPRRWRMKALLLQAATILLYTAIATILVPGAWADPLGQLLKNGPIVLLTLFLAHLSKADA
;
A
#
# COMPACT_ATOMS: atom_id res chain seq x y z
N MET A 1 26.73 -14.38 1.46
CA MET A 1 26.22 -13.75 2.70
C MET A 1 24.71 -13.91 2.78
N ARG A 2 24.16 -14.08 3.97
CA ARG A 2 22.72 -14.16 4.24
C ARG A 2 22.32 -12.99 5.15
N PRO A 3 21.82 -11.87 4.61
CA PRO A 3 21.38 -10.75 5.43
C PRO A 3 20.08 -11.07 6.16
N SER A 4 19.91 -10.46 7.33
CA SER A 4 18.61 -10.36 8.01
C SER A 4 17.76 -9.24 7.40
N LEU A 5 16.95 -8.56 8.22
CA LEU A 5 16.23 -7.35 7.82
C LEU A 5 17.21 -6.20 7.56
N VAL A 6 17.41 -5.86 6.29
CA VAL A 6 18.24 -4.71 5.89
C VAL A 6 17.39 -3.45 5.95
N TYR A 7 17.94 -2.39 6.55
CA TYR A 7 17.29 -1.08 6.62
C TYR A 7 18.21 0.03 6.13
N GLY A 8 17.62 1.07 5.57
CA GLY A 8 18.31 2.23 5.01
C GLY A 8 17.47 2.95 3.97
N PRO A 9 17.94 4.12 3.48
CA PRO A 9 17.28 4.87 2.43
C PRO A 9 16.98 4.00 1.20
N GLY A 10 15.78 4.13 0.64
CA GLY A 10 15.34 3.35 -0.54
C GLY A 10 14.89 1.91 -0.25
N GLY A 11 14.93 1.44 1.01
CA GLY A 11 14.47 0.10 1.36
C GLY A 11 12.94 -0.03 1.35
N GLU A 12 12.37 -0.85 0.44
CA GLU A 12 10.92 -1.07 0.37
C GLU A 12 10.32 -1.65 1.67
N SER A 13 11.00 -2.62 2.29
CA SER A 13 10.58 -3.20 3.57
C SER A 13 10.57 -2.17 4.69
N MET A 14 11.58 -1.30 4.73
CA MET A 14 11.64 -0.20 5.69
C MET A 14 10.51 0.80 5.42
N ALA A 15 10.23 1.17 4.17
CA ALA A 15 9.13 2.07 3.82
C ALA A 15 7.76 1.52 4.23
N PHE A 16 7.53 0.22 4.08
CA PHE A 16 6.32 -0.43 4.57
C PHE A 16 6.23 -0.41 6.11
N LEU A 17 7.27 -0.81 6.83
CA LEU A 17 7.27 -0.81 8.30
C LEU A 17 7.20 0.62 8.86
N ALA A 18 7.80 1.60 8.19
CA ALA A 18 7.68 3.03 8.47
C ALA A 18 6.25 3.52 8.31
N SER A 19 5.53 3.06 7.28
CA SER A 19 4.11 3.41 7.11
C SER A 19 3.22 2.85 8.22
N LEU A 20 3.52 1.65 8.73
CA LEU A 20 2.86 1.11 9.93
C LEU A 20 3.21 1.93 11.18
N ALA A 21 4.45 2.41 11.30
CA ALA A 21 4.89 3.27 12.39
C ALA A 21 4.16 4.61 12.41
N ALA A 22 3.77 5.14 11.24
CA ALA A 22 3.09 6.41 11.07
C ALA A 22 1.57 6.35 11.31
N LEU A 23 0.96 5.17 11.43
CA LEU A 23 -0.45 5.04 11.76
C LEU A 23 -0.74 5.57 13.18
N PRO A 24 -1.91 6.19 13.41
CA PRO A 24 -2.29 6.62 14.76
C PRO A 24 -2.52 5.44 15.72
N VAL A 25 -2.67 4.23 15.17
CA VAL A 25 -2.93 2.99 15.88
C VAL A 25 -1.71 2.06 15.80
N ARG A 26 -1.19 1.64 16.96
CA ARG A 26 -0.19 0.59 17.12
C ARG A 26 -0.87 -0.77 17.07
N PHE A 27 -0.61 -1.52 16.00
CA PHE A 27 -1.04 -2.91 15.89
C PHE A 27 -0.08 -3.85 16.61
N THR A 28 -0.60 -4.91 17.22
CA THR A 28 0.24 -5.99 17.75
C THR A 28 0.74 -6.84 16.59
N ILE A 29 2.06 -6.92 16.42
CA ILE A 29 2.72 -7.74 15.39
C ILE A 29 3.42 -8.89 16.10
N ARG A 30 2.93 -10.11 15.90
CA ARG A 30 3.61 -11.32 16.40
C ARG A 30 4.68 -11.73 15.38
N SER A 31 5.94 -11.69 15.78
CA SER A 31 7.09 -12.09 14.96
C SER A 31 8.10 -12.89 15.80
N GLY A 32 8.91 -13.71 15.12
CA GLY A 32 10.17 -14.20 15.67
C GLY A 32 11.19 -13.07 15.85
N PRO A 33 12.34 -13.35 16.50
CA PRO A 33 13.41 -12.37 16.67
C PRO A 33 14.02 -11.98 15.32
N VAL A 34 14.40 -10.71 15.20
CA VAL A 34 15.12 -10.14 14.06
C VAL A 34 16.30 -9.32 14.55
N ARG A 35 17.39 -9.30 13.79
CA ARG A 35 18.57 -8.46 14.05
C ARG A 35 18.83 -7.52 12.87
N PRO A 36 18.16 -6.35 12.80
CA PRO A 36 18.25 -5.48 11.64
C PRO A 36 19.66 -4.98 11.39
N ILE A 37 20.13 -5.00 10.15
CA ILE A 37 21.44 -4.50 9.74
C ILE A 37 21.29 -3.26 8.84
N ALA A 38 22.10 -2.22 9.09
CA ALA A 38 22.10 -1.04 8.25
C ALA A 38 22.67 -1.37 6.86
N VAL A 39 22.10 -0.81 5.80
CA VAL A 39 22.59 -1.02 4.42
C VAL A 39 24.05 -0.58 4.26
N ASP A 40 24.46 0.49 4.95
CA ASP A 40 25.85 0.96 4.96
C ASP A 40 26.80 -0.10 5.55
N ASP A 41 26.40 -0.68 6.70
CA ASP A 41 27.18 -1.70 7.39
C ASP A 41 27.25 -2.99 6.56
N LEU A 42 26.15 -3.36 5.90
CA LEU A 42 26.10 -4.50 4.99
C LEU A 42 26.99 -4.30 3.77
N THR A 43 26.94 -3.13 3.13
CA THR A 43 27.75 -2.81 1.95
C THR A 43 29.23 -2.88 2.28
N VAL A 44 29.63 -2.25 3.39
CA VAL A 44 31.01 -2.29 3.88
C VAL A 44 31.45 -3.72 4.18
N SER A 45 30.58 -4.54 4.79
CA SER A 45 30.87 -5.94 5.07
C SER A 45 31.06 -6.78 3.80
N ILE A 46 30.30 -6.49 2.75
CA ILE A 46 30.44 -7.17 1.45
C ILE A 46 31.81 -6.85 0.85
N VAL A 47 32.22 -5.57 0.86
CA VAL A 47 33.55 -5.15 0.38
C VAL A 47 34.65 -5.85 1.16
N ASP A 48 34.58 -5.84 2.50
CA ASP A 48 35.57 -6.52 3.35
C ASP A 48 35.67 -8.03 3.04
N CYS A 49 34.53 -8.68 2.75
CA CYS A 49 34.53 -10.09 2.35
C CYS A 49 35.21 -10.32 1.00
N LEU A 50 35.02 -9.43 0.03
CA LEU A 50 35.64 -9.53 -1.29
C LEU A 50 37.16 -9.29 -1.23
N GLU A 51 37.62 -8.42 -0.32
CA GLU A 51 39.04 -8.11 -0.13
C GLU A 51 39.74 -9.07 0.85
N SER A 52 38.99 -9.89 1.57
CA SER A 52 39.52 -10.81 2.57
C SER A 52 40.41 -11.88 1.93
N LYS A 53 41.68 -11.91 2.36
CA LYS A 53 42.60 -13.03 2.07
C LYS A 53 42.37 -14.26 2.95
N LYS A 54 41.49 -14.16 3.95
CA LYS A 54 41.16 -15.28 4.85
C LYS A 54 40.07 -16.16 4.22
N PRO A 55 40.09 -17.47 4.47
CA PRO A 55 39.02 -18.36 4.02
C PRO A 55 37.68 -17.92 4.60
N LEU A 56 36.70 -17.71 3.72
CA LEU A 56 35.34 -17.33 4.09
C LEU A 56 34.52 -18.59 4.39
N PRO A 57 33.63 -18.56 5.40
CA PRO A 57 32.67 -19.63 5.58
C PRO A 57 31.66 -19.67 4.42
N PRO A 58 31.09 -20.85 4.09
CA PRO A 58 30.16 -21.01 2.98
C PRO A 58 28.89 -20.16 3.15
N ILE A 59 28.45 -19.97 4.40
CA ILE A 59 27.33 -19.10 4.76
C ILE A 59 27.83 -18.15 5.85
N LEU A 60 27.67 -16.86 5.62
CA LEU A 60 27.99 -15.80 6.56
C LEU A 60 26.74 -14.98 6.80
N GLU A 61 26.25 -14.98 8.04
CA GLU A 61 25.07 -14.25 8.46
C GLU A 61 25.42 -12.78 8.64
N ALA A 62 24.70 -11.90 7.95
CA ALA A 62 24.89 -10.46 8.05
C ALA A 62 23.74 -9.85 8.86
N VAL A 63 23.98 -9.75 10.16
CA VAL A 63 22.99 -9.36 11.16
C VAL A 63 23.47 -8.20 12.00
N GLY A 64 22.53 -7.39 12.49
CA GLY A 64 22.83 -6.31 13.43
C GLY A 64 23.22 -6.81 14.83
N PRO A 65 23.70 -5.90 15.70
CA PRO A 65 24.19 -6.27 17.02
C PRO A 65 23.08 -6.69 17.99
N ASN A 66 21.89 -6.11 17.86
CA ASN A 66 20.80 -6.26 18.83
C ASN A 66 19.65 -7.08 18.24
N ALA A 67 19.25 -8.13 18.95
CA ALA A 67 18.01 -8.86 18.66
C ALA A 67 16.80 -8.04 19.14
N MET A 68 15.74 -8.00 18.34
CA MET A 68 14.51 -7.29 18.64
C MET A 68 13.32 -7.93 17.92
N THR A 69 12.09 -7.55 18.29
CA THR A 69 10.90 -7.94 17.53
C THR A 69 10.61 -6.94 16.41
N ILE A 70 9.73 -7.30 15.48
CA ILE A 70 9.26 -6.36 14.44
C ILE A 70 8.45 -5.22 15.07
N GLY A 71 7.77 -5.48 16.19
CA GLY A 71 7.11 -4.42 16.97
C GLY A 71 8.09 -3.38 17.50
N ASP A 72 9.22 -3.83 18.07
CA ASP A 72 10.27 -2.93 18.57
C ASP A 72 10.96 -2.17 17.43
N TYR A 73 11.13 -2.82 16.28
CA TYR A 73 11.65 -2.18 15.08
C TYR A 73 10.72 -1.06 14.58
N VAL A 74 9.41 -1.30 14.54
CA VAL A 74 8.40 -0.29 14.19
C VAL A 74 8.39 0.87 15.21
N ASP A 75 8.58 0.59 16.49
CA ASP A 75 8.75 1.63 17.52
C ASP A 75 10.00 2.48 17.26
N GLY A 76 11.11 1.85 16.88
CA GLY A 76 12.34 2.55 16.50
C GLY A 76 12.12 3.48 15.30
N LEU A 77 11.42 3.01 14.28
CA LEU A 77 11.05 3.84 13.12
C LEU A 77 10.10 4.99 13.49
N SER A 78 9.16 4.76 14.40
CA SER A 78 8.24 5.79 14.89
C SER A 78 8.99 6.94 15.56
N ARG A 79 9.99 6.61 16.40
CA ARG A 79 10.89 7.59 17.02
C ARG A 79 11.73 8.32 15.99
N TRP A 80 12.32 7.61 15.02
CA TRP A 80 13.14 8.21 13.96
C TRP A 80 12.34 9.19 13.09
N LEU A 81 11.12 8.82 12.70
CA LEU A 81 10.20 9.70 11.97
C LEU A 81 9.63 10.83 12.83
N ALA A 82 9.78 10.77 14.15
CA ALA A 82 9.09 11.60 15.14
C ALA A 82 7.57 11.70 14.87
N VAL A 83 6.96 10.54 14.67
CA VAL A 83 5.51 10.32 14.59
C VAL A 83 5.05 9.60 15.85
N GLY A 84 3.77 9.74 16.21
CA GLY A 84 3.23 9.18 17.45
C GLY A 84 2.12 8.18 17.19
N GLN A 85 2.31 6.93 17.62
CA GLN A 85 1.23 5.96 17.73
C GLN A 85 0.46 6.24 19.03
N ARG A 86 -0.77 6.75 18.92
CA ARG A 86 -1.57 7.21 20.06
C ARG A 86 -2.40 6.10 20.70
N TRP A 87 -2.84 5.13 19.90
CA TRP A 87 -3.79 4.11 20.35
C TRP A 87 -3.23 2.71 20.17
N LYS A 88 -3.44 1.81 21.13
CA LYS A 88 -3.08 0.38 20.99
C LYS A 88 -4.30 -0.39 20.48
N SER A 89 -4.15 -1.12 19.38
CA SER A 89 -5.22 -1.98 18.87
C SER A 89 -5.24 -3.33 19.58
N PRO A 90 -6.42 -3.85 19.96
CA PRO A 90 -6.55 -5.24 20.41
C PRO A 90 -6.39 -6.23 19.24
N ILE A 91 -6.48 -5.74 17.98
CA ILE A 91 -6.40 -6.57 16.77
C ILE A 91 -4.93 -6.78 16.40
N ALA A 92 -4.55 -8.05 16.23
CA ALA A 92 -3.23 -8.41 15.72
C ALA A 92 -3.16 -8.23 14.21
N LEU A 93 -2.09 -7.59 13.70
CA LEU A 93 -1.89 -7.36 12.27
C LEU A 93 -1.84 -8.69 11.49
N ASN A 94 -1.40 -9.77 12.13
CA ASN A 94 -1.36 -11.12 11.57
C ASN A 94 -2.74 -11.62 11.10
N GLY A 95 -3.83 -11.18 11.71
CA GLY A 95 -5.19 -11.49 11.24
C GLY A 95 -5.52 -10.76 9.93
N LEU A 96 -5.12 -9.49 9.82
CA LEU A 96 -5.34 -8.67 8.63
C LEU A 96 -4.47 -9.12 7.44
N MET A 97 -3.27 -9.64 7.71
CA MET A 97 -2.36 -10.19 6.69
C MET A 97 -2.96 -11.34 5.87
N ARG A 98 -3.97 -12.03 6.39
CA ARG A 98 -4.68 -13.11 5.67
C ARG A 98 -5.54 -12.58 4.53
N PHE A 99 -6.06 -11.35 4.67
CA PHE A 99 -6.93 -10.73 3.68
C PHE A 99 -6.18 -9.85 2.67
N GLY A 100 -4.94 -9.46 2.95
CA GLY A 100 -4.20 -8.56 2.05
C GLY A 100 -3.88 -9.13 0.67
N ARG A 101 -3.89 -10.47 0.49
CA ARG A 101 -3.84 -11.12 -0.84
C ARG A 101 -5.04 -10.74 -1.73
N LEU A 102 -6.24 -10.63 -1.16
CA LEU A 102 -7.45 -10.22 -1.89
C LEU A 102 -7.35 -8.77 -2.40
N PHE A 103 -6.54 -7.94 -1.73
CA PHE A 103 -6.35 -6.53 -2.06
C PHE A 103 -5.06 -6.24 -2.85
N GLY A 104 -4.31 -7.27 -3.27
CA GLY A 104 -3.08 -7.12 -4.06
C GLY A 104 -1.94 -6.40 -3.33
N GLN A 105 -1.88 -6.52 -2.00
CA GLN A 105 -0.88 -5.88 -1.14
C GLN A 105 0.41 -6.72 -1.10
N ARG A 106 1.58 -6.09 -1.37
CA ARG A 106 2.88 -6.80 -1.50
C ARG A 106 3.45 -7.28 -0.16
N PHE A 107 3.24 -6.53 0.91
CA PHE A 107 3.80 -6.81 2.25
C PHE A 107 2.75 -7.28 3.28
N VAL A 108 1.49 -7.38 2.86
CA VAL A 108 0.37 -7.85 3.70
C VAL A 108 -0.12 -9.15 3.06
N ASN A 109 0.69 -10.20 3.16
CA ASN A 109 0.35 -11.51 2.60
C ASN A 109 0.76 -12.65 3.55
N PRO A 110 0.21 -13.86 3.35
CA PRO A 110 0.54 -15.02 4.19
C PRO A 110 2.03 -15.36 4.21
N ASP A 111 2.75 -15.11 3.12
CA ASP A 111 4.18 -15.41 2.99
C ASP A 111 5.02 -14.48 3.88
N THR A 112 4.67 -13.19 3.92
CA THR A 112 5.25 -12.20 4.84
C THR A 112 4.91 -12.55 6.27
N ALA A 113 3.67 -12.99 6.55
CA ALA A 113 3.30 -13.45 7.89
C ALA A 113 4.10 -14.69 8.34
N ALA A 114 4.37 -15.63 7.43
CA ALA A 114 5.21 -16.79 7.70
C ALA A 114 6.69 -16.42 7.89
N MET A 115 7.21 -15.47 7.10
CA MET A 115 8.55 -14.91 7.28
C MET A 115 8.69 -14.17 8.61
N LEU A 116 7.71 -13.33 8.97
CA LEU A 116 7.65 -12.64 10.25
C LEU A 116 7.60 -13.64 11.40
N ALA A 117 6.82 -14.71 11.30
CA ALA A 117 6.75 -15.76 12.32
C ALA A 117 8.08 -16.53 12.46
N ARG A 118 8.78 -16.81 11.35
CA ARG A 118 10.09 -17.48 11.34
C ARG A 118 11.19 -16.62 11.98
N GLY A 119 11.11 -15.30 11.82
CA GLY A 119 12.16 -14.38 12.25
C GLY A 119 13.38 -14.43 11.32
N ALA A 120 14.33 -13.53 11.59
CA ALA A 120 15.59 -13.38 10.86
C ALA A 120 16.69 -13.10 11.88
N ASP A 121 16.88 -14.07 12.77
CA ASP A 121 17.92 -14.07 13.79
C ASP A 121 19.13 -14.87 13.31
N GLY A 122 20.31 -14.48 13.78
CA GLY A 122 21.60 -15.06 13.38
C GLY A 122 22.71 -14.63 14.34
N ASP A 123 23.85 -15.31 14.29
CA ASP A 123 25.01 -14.99 15.11
C ASP A 123 25.78 -13.79 14.50
N PRO A 124 25.88 -12.64 15.21
CA PRO A 124 26.67 -11.49 14.74
C PRO A 124 28.19 -11.75 14.82
N ALA A 125 28.64 -12.73 15.59
CA ALA A 125 30.04 -12.88 15.94
C ALA A 125 30.94 -13.29 14.76
N PRO A 126 30.56 -14.21 13.83
CA PRO A 126 31.38 -14.58 12.69
C PRO A 126 31.69 -13.39 11.78
N LEU A 127 30.69 -12.57 11.49
CA LEU A 127 30.88 -11.40 10.63
C LEU A 127 31.70 -10.31 11.33
N GLY A 128 31.45 -10.06 12.62
CA GLY A 128 32.25 -9.12 13.41
C GLY A 128 33.72 -9.54 13.53
N ARG A 129 34.00 -10.84 13.69
CA ARG A 129 35.38 -11.37 13.72
C ARG A 129 36.08 -11.25 12.37
N LEU A 130 35.34 -11.40 11.28
CA LEU A 130 35.90 -11.36 9.92
C LEU A 130 36.26 -9.94 9.49
N THR A 131 35.36 -9.00 9.73
CA THR A 131 35.49 -7.58 9.36
C THR A 131 36.28 -6.76 10.39
N GLY A 132 36.35 -7.25 11.64
CA GLY A 132 36.90 -6.49 12.78
C GLY A 132 36.02 -5.31 13.21
N LYS A 133 34.81 -5.18 12.63
CA LYS A 133 33.93 -4.02 12.83
C LYS A 133 32.85 -4.31 13.87
N ARG A 134 32.41 -3.24 14.53
CA ARG A 134 31.21 -3.24 15.38
C ARG A 134 30.06 -2.58 14.63
N PHE A 135 29.05 -3.35 14.28
CA PHE A 135 27.86 -2.86 13.58
C PHE A 135 27.02 -1.92 14.45
N ALA A 136 26.36 -0.96 13.82
CA ALA A 136 25.52 0.00 14.52
C ALA A 136 24.22 -0.66 15.01
N SER A 137 23.79 -0.25 16.21
CA SER A 137 22.42 -0.50 16.65
C SER A 137 21.44 0.24 15.75
N LEU A 138 20.16 -0.16 15.76
CA LEU A 138 19.11 0.48 14.97
C LEU A 138 19.10 2.00 15.12
N ASP A 139 19.07 2.51 16.35
CA ASP A 139 19.03 3.97 16.59
C ASP A 139 20.28 4.69 16.05
N LYS A 140 21.46 4.07 16.17
CA LYS A 140 22.71 4.64 15.64
C LYS A 140 22.76 4.60 14.11
N GLY A 141 22.28 3.53 13.49
CA GLY A 141 22.22 3.40 12.03
C GLY A 141 21.22 4.38 11.43
N LEU A 142 20.03 4.51 12.04
CA LEU A 142 19.02 5.48 11.65
C LEU A 142 19.50 6.94 11.85
N ALA A 143 20.32 7.21 12.87
CA ALA A 143 20.89 8.54 13.09
C ALA A 143 21.90 8.98 12.00
N ARG A 144 22.47 8.05 11.22
CA ARG A 144 23.33 8.39 10.08
C ARG A 144 22.54 9.04 8.94
N HIS A 145 21.26 8.69 8.82
CA HIS A 145 20.34 9.22 7.83
C HIS A 145 19.11 9.78 8.55
N PRO A 146 19.20 10.97 9.17
CA PRO A 146 18.10 11.53 9.95
C PRO A 146 16.85 11.72 9.08
N ALA A 147 15.68 11.41 9.65
CA ALA A 147 14.42 11.46 8.92
C ALA A 147 14.15 12.85 8.35
N THR A 148 13.92 12.91 7.04
CA THR A 148 13.52 14.14 6.37
C THR A 148 12.01 14.36 6.51
N LYS A 149 11.55 15.58 6.18
CA LYS A 149 10.11 15.84 6.06
C LYS A 149 9.46 14.95 4.99
N ALA A 150 10.20 14.62 3.92
CA ALA A 150 9.73 13.75 2.84
C ALA A 150 9.49 12.32 3.35
N ASP A 151 10.42 11.75 4.13
CA ASP A 151 10.27 10.41 4.71
C ASP A 151 9.04 10.31 5.61
N ARG A 152 8.81 11.36 6.42
CA ARG A 152 7.65 11.44 7.29
C ARG A 152 6.34 11.49 6.50
N ILE A 153 6.25 12.35 5.50
CA ILE A 153 5.05 12.48 4.66
C ILE A 153 4.81 11.18 3.90
N ALA A 154 5.86 10.58 3.32
CA ALA A 154 5.77 9.31 2.61
C ALA A 154 5.22 8.20 3.52
N ALA A 155 5.75 8.07 4.74
CA ALA A 155 5.26 7.10 5.72
C ALA A 155 3.79 7.35 6.09
N ILE A 156 3.38 8.60 6.31
CA ILE A 156 2.00 8.97 6.67
C ILE A 156 1.02 8.68 5.52
N VAL A 157 1.38 9.00 4.28
CA VAL A 157 0.46 8.96 3.13
C VAL A 157 0.36 7.57 2.50
N LYS A 158 1.44 6.78 2.55
CA LYS A 158 1.51 5.44 1.95
C LYS A 158 0.33 4.50 2.31
N PRO A 159 -0.11 4.33 3.57
CA PRO A 159 -1.20 3.41 3.88
C PRO A 159 -2.53 3.86 3.28
N TRP A 160 -2.74 5.17 3.13
CA TRP A 160 -3.95 5.73 2.50
C TRP A 160 -3.94 5.49 0.99
N ILE A 161 -2.80 5.70 0.32
CA ILE A 161 -2.65 5.38 -1.11
C ILE A 161 -2.95 3.90 -1.35
N GLU A 162 -2.40 3.01 -0.51
CA GLU A 162 -2.58 1.57 -0.64
C GLU A 162 -4.03 1.13 -0.35
N ALA A 163 -4.76 1.84 0.51
CA ALA A 163 -6.17 1.57 0.80
C ALA A 163 -7.14 2.16 -0.25
N LEU A 164 -6.73 3.21 -0.96
CA LEU A 164 -7.64 3.96 -1.81
C LEU A 164 -8.03 3.22 -3.09
N ALA A 165 -7.08 2.53 -3.73
CA ALA A 165 -7.37 1.72 -4.92
C ALA A 165 -8.41 0.61 -4.66
N PRO A 166 -8.28 -0.24 -3.62
CA PRO A 166 -9.32 -1.23 -3.33
C PRO A 166 -10.63 -0.61 -2.86
N ALA A 167 -10.61 0.53 -2.16
CA ALA A 167 -11.83 1.26 -1.80
C ALA A 167 -12.59 1.74 -3.05
N LEU A 168 -11.88 2.30 -4.03
CA LEU A 168 -12.45 2.72 -5.30
C LEU A 168 -12.96 1.51 -6.11
N GLY A 169 -12.18 0.43 -6.19
CA GLY A 169 -12.62 -0.80 -6.84
C GLY A 169 -13.90 -1.37 -6.22
N LEU A 170 -14.01 -1.37 -4.89
CA LEU A 170 -15.22 -1.80 -4.19
C LEU A 170 -16.40 -0.85 -4.44
N PHE A 171 -16.15 0.46 -4.44
CA PHE A 171 -17.17 1.46 -4.79
C PHE A 171 -17.80 1.15 -6.16
N TRP A 172 -17.00 0.96 -7.21
CA TRP A 172 -17.48 0.62 -8.55
C TRP A 172 -18.22 -0.72 -8.61
N ILE A 173 -17.76 -1.75 -7.89
CA ILE A 173 -18.48 -3.03 -7.83
C ILE A 173 -19.85 -2.85 -7.18
N VAL A 174 -19.90 -2.15 -6.04
CA VAL A 174 -21.13 -1.96 -5.29
C VAL A 174 -22.12 -1.11 -6.08
N THR A 175 -21.68 -0.02 -6.71
CA THR A 175 -22.56 0.81 -7.55
C THR A 175 -23.11 0.01 -8.72
N GLY A 176 -22.25 -0.74 -9.42
CA GLY A 176 -22.68 -1.55 -10.55
C GLY A 176 -23.66 -2.67 -10.18
N VAL A 177 -23.43 -3.36 -9.05
CA VAL A 177 -24.36 -4.37 -8.53
C VAL A 177 -25.70 -3.74 -8.16
N ILE A 178 -25.70 -2.58 -7.49
CA ILE A 178 -26.94 -1.86 -7.16
C ILE A 178 -27.67 -1.44 -8.44
N SER A 179 -26.96 -0.91 -9.45
CA SER A 179 -27.56 -0.52 -10.72
C SER A 179 -28.23 -1.69 -11.44
N ILE A 180 -27.64 -2.89 -11.38
CA ILE A 180 -28.22 -4.11 -11.97
C ILE A 180 -29.44 -4.58 -11.14
N ALA A 181 -29.26 -4.70 -9.83
CA ALA A 181 -30.27 -5.27 -8.93
C ALA A 181 -31.51 -4.35 -8.79
N ALA A 182 -31.31 -3.04 -8.82
CA ALA A 182 -32.35 -2.02 -8.65
C ALA A 182 -32.55 -1.20 -9.93
N HIS A 183 -32.38 -1.82 -11.10
CA HIS A 183 -32.45 -1.13 -12.40
C HIS A 183 -33.76 -0.37 -12.62
N GLU A 184 -34.87 -0.84 -12.05
CA GLU A 184 -36.17 -0.17 -12.11
C GLU A 184 -36.12 1.26 -11.57
N ASN A 185 -35.32 1.52 -10.53
CA ASN A 185 -35.17 2.85 -9.92
C ASN A 185 -34.50 3.87 -10.87
N GLY A 186 -33.70 3.39 -11.82
CA GLY A 186 -33.02 4.25 -12.81
C GLY A 186 -33.86 4.55 -14.05
N LEU A 187 -34.99 3.86 -14.25
CA LEU A 187 -35.82 4.02 -15.44
C LEU A 187 -36.53 5.39 -15.48
N SER A 188 -36.92 5.92 -14.32
CA SER A 188 -37.56 7.25 -14.23
C SER A 188 -36.61 8.37 -14.67
N LEU A 189 -35.32 8.24 -14.37
CA LEU A 189 -34.29 9.18 -14.80
C LEU A 189 -34.11 9.15 -16.32
N LEU A 190 -34.01 7.96 -16.92
CA LEU A 190 -33.90 7.82 -18.38
C LEU A 190 -35.17 8.27 -19.11
N ALA A 191 -36.34 8.02 -18.53
CA ALA A 191 -37.61 8.49 -19.08
C ALA A 191 -37.67 10.03 -19.15
N SER A 192 -37.09 10.73 -18.18
CA SER A 192 -36.99 12.20 -18.21
C SER A 192 -36.12 12.73 -19.37
N ALA A 193 -35.23 11.88 -19.90
CA ALA A 193 -34.42 12.15 -21.08
C ALA A 193 -35.01 11.56 -22.38
N GLY A 194 -36.26 11.08 -22.34
CA GLY A 194 -36.96 10.49 -23.50
C GLY A 194 -36.55 9.06 -23.85
N ILE A 195 -35.72 8.40 -23.03
CA ILE A 195 -35.26 7.02 -23.25
C ILE A 195 -36.14 6.07 -22.44
N THR A 196 -36.91 5.23 -23.13
CA THR A 196 -37.89 4.33 -22.50
C THR A 196 -37.82 2.91 -23.06
N GLY A 197 -38.57 1.99 -22.45
CA GLY A 197 -38.69 0.60 -22.90
C GLY A 197 -37.39 -0.21 -22.76
N GLY A 198 -37.23 -1.22 -23.63
CA GLY A 198 -36.11 -2.17 -23.55
C GLY A 198 -34.73 -1.53 -23.70
N VAL A 199 -34.61 -0.40 -24.40
CA VAL A 199 -33.35 0.34 -24.56
C VAL A 199 -32.91 0.95 -23.23
N ALA A 200 -33.84 1.50 -22.45
CA ALA A 200 -33.53 2.06 -21.13
C ALA A 200 -33.00 0.98 -20.17
N ILE A 201 -33.64 -0.19 -20.16
CA ILE A 201 -33.21 -1.34 -19.35
C ILE A 201 -31.81 -1.79 -19.78
N ALA A 202 -31.58 -1.96 -21.09
CA ALA A 202 -30.29 -2.39 -21.60
C ALA A 202 -29.15 -1.42 -21.22
N LEU A 203 -29.40 -0.11 -21.28
CA LEU A 203 -28.41 0.90 -20.90
C LEU A 203 -28.06 0.85 -19.41
N ILE A 204 -29.05 0.69 -18.52
CA ILE A 204 -28.79 0.58 -17.07
C ILE A 204 -27.99 -0.68 -16.76
N LEU A 205 -28.40 -1.82 -17.32
CA LEU A 205 -27.71 -3.09 -17.10
C LEU A 205 -26.30 -3.08 -17.67
N ALA A 206 -26.10 -2.51 -18.87
CA ALA A 206 -24.77 -2.36 -19.47
C ALA A 206 -23.88 -1.42 -18.64
N GLY A 207 -24.43 -0.30 -18.15
CA GLY A 207 -23.73 0.61 -17.26
C GLY A 207 -23.29 -0.07 -15.96
N GLY A 208 -24.21 -0.79 -15.30
CA GLY A 208 -23.88 -1.53 -14.08
C GLY A 208 -22.87 -2.66 -14.30
N ALA A 209 -22.94 -3.37 -15.44
CA ALA A 209 -21.97 -4.40 -15.79
C ALA A 209 -20.58 -3.80 -16.07
N LEU A 210 -20.52 -2.65 -16.74
CA LEU A 210 -19.29 -1.89 -16.95
C LEU A 210 -18.68 -1.49 -15.59
N ASP A 211 -19.48 -0.97 -14.67
CA ASP A 211 -19.02 -0.57 -13.35
C ASP A 211 -18.39 -1.73 -12.58
N VAL A 212 -19.06 -2.89 -12.54
CA VAL A 212 -18.53 -4.10 -11.90
C VAL A 212 -17.21 -4.53 -12.54
N ALA A 213 -17.13 -4.54 -13.88
CA ALA A 213 -15.92 -4.91 -14.60
C ALA A 213 -14.75 -3.96 -14.26
N LEU A 214 -15.00 -2.64 -14.27
CA LEU A 214 -14.00 -1.62 -13.92
C LEU A 214 -13.52 -1.76 -12.47
N GLY A 215 -14.44 -2.03 -11.55
CA GLY A 215 -14.10 -2.26 -10.15
C GLY A 215 -13.22 -3.50 -9.97
N LEU A 216 -13.57 -4.63 -10.59
CA LEU A 216 -12.78 -5.86 -10.56
C LEU A 216 -11.39 -5.69 -11.19
N MET A 217 -11.28 -4.94 -12.29
CA MET A 217 -10.01 -4.66 -12.96
C MET A 217 -9.05 -3.79 -12.12
N THR A 218 -9.54 -3.13 -11.06
CA THR A 218 -8.72 -2.29 -10.17
C THR A 218 -7.82 -3.11 -9.23
N PHE A 219 -8.22 -4.34 -8.88
CA PHE A 219 -7.50 -5.16 -7.91
C PHE A 219 -6.15 -5.66 -8.46
N PRO A 220 -6.06 -6.25 -9.67
CA PRO A 220 -4.78 -6.70 -10.22
C PRO A 220 -3.88 -5.52 -10.58
N ARG A 221 -2.68 -5.44 -9.97
CA ARG A 221 -1.74 -4.31 -10.15
C ARG A 221 -1.39 -4.07 -11.62
N ARG A 222 -1.24 -5.14 -12.42
CA ARG A 222 -1.01 -5.09 -13.88
C ARG A 222 -2.11 -4.41 -14.70
N TRP A 223 -3.36 -4.39 -14.22
CA TRP A 223 -4.50 -3.76 -14.91
C TRP A 223 -4.92 -2.44 -14.27
N ARG A 224 -4.47 -2.17 -13.04
CA ARG A 224 -4.93 -1.05 -12.21
C ARG A 224 -4.85 0.30 -12.92
N MET A 225 -3.72 0.64 -13.54
CA MET A 225 -3.59 1.92 -14.25
C MET A 225 -4.64 2.05 -15.37
N LYS A 226 -4.81 1.00 -16.19
CA LYS A 226 -5.80 1.01 -17.28
C LYS A 226 -7.21 1.10 -16.74
N ALA A 227 -7.52 0.38 -15.66
CA ALA A 227 -8.82 0.42 -15.00
C ALA A 227 -9.13 1.82 -14.49
N LEU A 228 -8.20 2.47 -13.79
CA LEU A 228 -8.38 3.83 -13.26
C LEU A 228 -8.55 4.87 -14.37
N LEU A 229 -7.76 4.79 -15.45
CA LEU A 229 -7.95 5.68 -16.61
C LEU A 229 -9.32 5.49 -17.26
N LEU A 230 -9.77 4.24 -17.39
CA LEU A 230 -11.08 3.95 -17.96
C LEU A 230 -12.22 4.39 -17.03
N GLN A 231 -12.07 4.25 -15.71
CA GLN A 231 -12.99 4.79 -14.71
C GLN A 231 -13.12 6.31 -14.83
N ALA A 232 -11.99 7.03 -14.92
CA ALA A 232 -12.00 8.48 -15.12
C ALA A 232 -12.71 8.86 -16.43
N ALA A 233 -12.43 8.15 -17.52
CA ALA A 233 -13.10 8.36 -18.81
C ALA A 233 -14.61 8.10 -18.73
N THR A 234 -15.05 7.03 -18.05
CA THR A 234 -16.46 6.70 -17.84
C THR A 234 -17.17 7.78 -17.02
N ILE A 235 -16.56 8.26 -15.93
CA ILE A 235 -17.14 9.34 -15.12
C ILE A 235 -17.30 10.61 -15.97
N LEU A 236 -16.28 10.99 -16.74
CA LEU A 236 -16.34 12.16 -17.62
C LEU A 236 -17.42 12.00 -18.70
N LEU A 237 -17.53 10.82 -19.31
CA LEU A 237 -18.53 10.52 -20.32
C LEU A 237 -19.95 10.67 -19.76
N TYR A 238 -20.27 10.01 -18.64
CA TYR A 238 -21.60 10.10 -18.05
C TYR A 238 -21.90 11.50 -17.49
N THR A 239 -20.89 12.23 -17.01
CA THR A 239 -21.05 13.64 -16.62
C THR A 239 -21.38 14.53 -17.82
N ALA A 240 -20.73 14.32 -18.97
CA ALA A 240 -21.02 15.06 -20.19
C ALA A 240 -22.44 14.78 -20.70
N ILE A 241 -22.84 13.51 -20.71
CA ILE A 241 -24.21 13.10 -21.06
C ILE A 241 -25.23 13.76 -20.13
N ALA A 242 -25.03 13.68 -18.81
CA ALA A 242 -25.93 14.30 -17.84
C ALA A 242 -25.98 15.83 -17.98
N THR A 243 -24.87 16.48 -18.31
CA THR A 243 -24.82 17.93 -18.54
C THR A 243 -25.66 18.35 -19.74
N ILE A 244 -25.70 17.53 -20.79
CA ILE A 244 -26.50 17.81 -22.01
C ILE A 244 -27.98 17.50 -21.78
N LEU A 245 -28.28 16.32 -21.20
CA LEU A 245 -29.66 15.83 -21.07
C LEU A 245 -30.40 16.46 -19.89
N VAL A 246 -29.70 16.74 -18.78
CA VAL A 246 -30.28 17.28 -17.55
C VAL A 246 -29.36 18.37 -16.97
N PRO A 247 -29.26 19.56 -17.62
CA PRO A 247 -28.38 20.64 -17.14
C PRO A 247 -28.66 21.07 -15.70
N GLY A 248 -29.93 20.96 -15.26
CA GLY A 248 -30.34 21.25 -13.89
C GLY A 248 -29.70 20.36 -12.82
N ALA A 249 -29.14 19.19 -13.19
CA ALA A 249 -28.46 18.29 -12.25
C ALA A 249 -27.19 18.91 -11.62
N TRP A 250 -26.64 19.98 -12.21
CA TRP A 250 -25.57 20.77 -11.59
C TRP A 250 -26.02 21.55 -10.36
N ALA A 251 -27.31 21.92 -10.29
CA ALA A 251 -27.92 22.63 -9.17
C ALA A 251 -28.54 21.67 -8.13
N ASP A 252 -28.33 20.35 -8.28
CA ASP A 252 -28.81 19.37 -7.31
C ASP A 252 -28.24 19.66 -5.90
N PRO A 253 -29.08 19.73 -4.85
CA PRO A 253 -28.63 20.05 -3.49
C PRO A 253 -27.59 19.08 -2.93
N LEU A 254 -27.57 17.83 -3.42
CA LEU A 254 -26.57 16.83 -3.02
C LEU A 254 -25.29 16.93 -3.86
N GLY A 255 -25.23 17.82 -4.84
CA GLY A 255 -24.06 18.11 -5.66
C GLY A 255 -23.54 16.89 -6.41
N GLN A 256 -24.44 16.03 -6.92
CA GLN A 256 -24.07 14.74 -7.52
C GLN A 256 -23.04 14.89 -8.64
N LEU A 257 -23.25 15.80 -9.58
CA LEU A 257 -22.28 16.07 -10.66
C LEU A 257 -21.01 16.77 -10.15
N LEU A 258 -21.12 17.66 -9.15
CA LEU A 258 -19.97 18.35 -8.58
C LEU A 258 -18.99 17.39 -7.90
N LYS A 259 -19.49 16.30 -7.30
CA LYS A 259 -18.66 15.25 -6.69
C LYS A 259 -17.79 14.51 -7.71
N ASN A 260 -18.18 14.46 -8.98
CA ASN A 260 -17.42 13.78 -10.02
C ASN A 260 -16.05 14.43 -10.27
N GLY A 261 -15.93 15.76 -10.13
CA GLY A 261 -14.66 16.47 -10.32
C GLY A 261 -13.54 15.96 -9.39
N PRO A 262 -13.72 16.05 -8.06
CA PRO A 262 -12.77 15.50 -7.10
C PRO A 262 -12.53 14.00 -7.27
N ILE A 263 -13.55 13.20 -7.60
CA ILE A 263 -13.40 11.75 -7.84
C ILE A 263 -12.51 11.47 -9.05
N VAL A 264 -12.68 12.22 -10.15
CA VAL A 264 -11.83 12.10 -11.35
C VAL A 264 -10.39 12.46 -11.02
N LEU A 265 -10.15 13.59 -10.33
CA LEU A 265 -8.80 13.99 -9.92
C LEU A 265 -8.13 12.93 -9.04
N LEU A 266 -8.88 12.37 -8.09
CA LEU A 266 -8.39 11.30 -7.22
C LEU A 266 -8.06 10.02 -7.98
N THR A 267 -8.90 9.65 -8.94
CA THR A 267 -8.72 8.49 -9.81
C THR A 267 -7.49 8.65 -10.69
N LEU A 268 -7.30 9.84 -11.28
CA LEU A 268 -6.12 10.17 -12.09
C LEU A 268 -4.84 10.22 -11.26
N PHE A 269 -4.90 10.77 -10.04
CA PHE A 269 -3.79 10.76 -9.09
C PHE A 269 -3.33 9.32 -8.79
N LEU A 270 -4.26 8.41 -8.51
CA LEU A 270 -3.94 6.98 -8.32
C LEU A 270 -3.40 6.31 -9.57
N ALA A 271 -3.91 6.68 -10.75
CA ALA A 271 -3.41 6.16 -12.02
C ALA A 271 -1.95 6.57 -12.24
N HIS A 272 -1.60 7.82 -11.90
CA HIS A 272 -0.24 8.33 -12.02
C HIS A 272 0.72 7.62 -11.04
N LEU A 273 0.30 7.40 -9.80
CA LEU A 273 1.09 6.63 -8.82
C LEU A 273 1.30 5.19 -9.27
N SER A 274 0.31 4.57 -9.89
CA SER A 274 0.41 3.19 -10.39
C SER A 274 1.42 3.04 -11.53
N LYS A 275 1.75 4.12 -12.26
CA LYS A 275 2.78 4.14 -13.30
C LYS A 275 4.19 4.06 -12.71
N ALA A 276 4.41 4.61 -11.51
CA ALA A 276 5.71 4.58 -10.85
C ALA A 276 6.10 3.19 -10.33
N ASP A 277 5.11 2.31 -10.15
CA ASP A 277 5.29 0.95 -9.62
C ASP A 277 5.34 -0.15 -10.71
N ALA A 278 5.24 0.22 -11.99
CA ALA A 278 5.15 -0.69 -13.14
C ALA A 278 6.44 -0.69 -13.96
#